data_AF-A0A7J5ZDE5-F1
#
_entry.id   AF-A0A7J5ZDE5-F1
#
_cell.length_a   1.000
_cell.length_b   1.000
_cell.length_c   1.000
_cell.angle_alpha   90.00
_cell.angle_beta   90.00
_cell.angle_gamma   90.00
#
_symmetry.space_group_name_H-M   'P 1'
#
loop_
_entity.id
_entity.type
_entity.pdbx_description
1 polymer ?
#
loop_
_entity_poly.entity_id
_entity_poly.type
_entity_poly.pdbx_seq_one_letter_code
_entity_poly.pdbx_strand_id
1 'polypeptide(L)'
;MAGGVRRKSPGPPSPLWGKLHTLWQDKHLVLFKTEYTLLVVSVLWFLEIGFNAWVIQKVAYTEIDWKAYMDEVEGVINGTYDYTELKGDTGPLVYPAGFVYIFTVLYYITSHGVNIRLAQYLFAAFYLITLLLVFRIYHRTKKVSLLAVSVKMNVLLFAPGLLFLLISEFGLIRTIPKLSLCAGIQLLLGLPFLLENPVGYMSRAFDLGRQFMFKWTVNWRFLPEWLFLDRYFHLILLASHLLALLLFALRRWKRPGQSIFDLLKDPSKRKTPLRKPLRSLHYQFYVWYFHTLPFLLWSGGVKKLAHLLRVLILGLIELSWNTYPSTIGSSAALHVCHLIILLCLWLAPPLPSAPPAETEEPTPEKDKGQ
;
A
#
# COMPACT_ATOMS: atom_id res chain seq x y z
N MET A 1 -5.20 -78.63 15.95
CA MET A 1 -5.07 -77.22 16.41
C MET A 1 -5.17 -76.31 15.19
N ALA A 2 -6.02 -75.29 15.21
CA ALA A 2 -6.08 -74.27 14.15
C ALA A 2 -6.35 -72.91 14.81
N GLY A 3 -5.37 -72.00 14.78
CA GLY A 3 -5.44 -70.72 15.47
C GLY A 3 -6.29 -69.71 14.72
N GLY A 4 -7.42 -69.30 15.29
CA GLY A 4 -8.25 -68.21 14.75
C GLY A 4 -7.57 -66.85 14.90
N VAL A 5 -7.01 -66.32 13.82
CA VAL A 5 -6.41 -64.98 13.81
C VAL A 5 -7.52 -63.91 13.89
N ARG A 6 -7.69 -63.28 15.06
CA ARG A 6 -8.52 -62.09 15.24
C ARG A 6 -7.96 -60.94 14.38
N ARG A 7 -8.63 -60.61 13.27
CA ARG A 7 -8.41 -59.34 12.56
C ARG A 7 -8.74 -58.18 13.51
N LYS A 8 -7.75 -57.33 13.82
CA LYS A 8 -7.99 -56.04 14.48
C LYS A 8 -8.72 -55.13 13.50
N SER A 9 -9.81 -54.52 13.92
CA SER A 9 -10.43 -53.39 13.21
C SER A 9 -9.42 -52.25 13.08
N PRO A 10 -9.41 -51.48 11.97
CA PRO A 10 -8.58 -50.29 11.88
C PRO A 10 -9.04 -49.29 12.94
N GLY A 11 -8.10 -48.78 13.75
CA GLY A 11 -8.37 -47.68 14.66
C GLY A 11 -8.79 -46.42 13.88
N PRO A 12 -9.51 -45.48 14.51
CA PRO A 12 -9.94 -44.26 13.84
C PRO A 12 -8.71 -43.51 13.27
N PRO A 13 -8.80 -42.97 12.04
CA PRO A 13 -7.71 -42.24 11.44
C PRO A 13 -7.33 -41.05 12.34
N SER A 14 -6.04 -40.74 12.41
CA SER A 14 -5.56 -39.67 13.30
C SER A 14 -6.26 -38.34 12.97
N PRO A 15 -6.51 -37.46 13.96
CA PRO A 15 -7.19 -36.18 13.72
C PRO A 15 -6.51 -35.30 12.66
N LEU A 16 -5.20 -35.47 12.47
CA LEU A 16 -4.40 -34.86 11.41
C LEU A 16 -4.74 -35.43 10.02
N TRP A 17 -4.88 -36.75 9.90
CA TRP A 17 -5.22 -37.40 8.63
C TRP A 17 -6.64 -37.04 8.15
N GLY A 18 -7.59 -36.96 9.08
CA GLY A 18 -8.94 -36.46 8.78
C GLY A 18 -8.94 -35.03 8.26
N LYS A 19 -8.17 -34.12 8.89
CA LYS A 19 -8.01 -32.73 8.43
C LYS A 19 -7.29 -32.60 7.09
N LEU A 20 -6.28 -33.44 6.83
CA LEU A 20 -5.58 -33.49 5.55
C LEU A 20 -6.51 -33.97 4.42
N HIS A 21 -7.33 -34.98 4.68
CA HIS A 21 -8.29 -35.49 3.70
C HIS A 21 -9.40 -34.47 3.38
N THR A 22 -9.92 -33.74 4.37
CA THR A 22 -10.88 -32.66 4.11
C THR A 22 -10.25 -31.49 3.36
N LEU A 23 -9.02 -31.09 3.71
CA LEU A 23 -8.24 -30.08 2.94
C LEU A 23 -8.01 -30.49 1.48
N TRP A 24 -7.80 -31.77 1.21
CA TRP A 24 -7.61 -32.29 -0.15
C TRP A 24 -8.89 -32.26 -0.99
N GLN A 25 -10.06 -32.53 -0.37
CA GLN A 25 -11.35 -32.40 -1.06
C GLN A 25 -11.75 -30.93 -1.25
N ASP A 26 -11.56 -30.08 -0.23
CA ASP A 26 -11.83 -28.64 -0.28
C ASP A 26 -10.72 -27.82 -0.99
N LYS A 27 -9.77 -28.46 -1.70
CA LYS A 27 -8.60 -27.79 -2.32
C LYS A 27 -8.96 -26.60 -3.21
N HIS A 28 -10.11 -26.65 -3.89
CA HIS A 28 -10.62 -25.58 -4.73
C HIS A 28 -11.23 -24.40 -3.94
N LEU A 29 -11.54 -24.60 -2.66
CA LEU A 29 -12.13 -23.63 -1.74
C LEU A 29 -11.07 -22.97 -0.83
N VAL A 30 -9.88 -23.57 -0.68
CA VAL A 30 -8.75 -23.05 0.13
C VAL A 30 -8.36 -21.61 -0.22
N LEU A 31 -8.43 -21.24 -1.50
CA LEU A 31 -8.09 -19.88 -1.97
C LEU A 31 -9.23 -18.86 -1.83
N PHE A 32 -10.48 -19.30 -1.60
CA PHE A 32 -11.66 -18.43 -1.64
C PHE A 32 -12.45 -18.37 -0.31
N LYS A 33 -12.34 -19.38 0.56
CA LYS A 33 -12.94 -19.36 1.91
C LYS A 33 -12.03 -18.64 2.91
N THR A 34 -12.60 -17.71 3.68
CA THR A 34 -11.85 -16.95 4.71
C THR A 34 -11.34 -17.79 5.88
N GLU A 35 -11.83 -19.03 6.03
CA GLU A 35 -11.42 -19.98 7.07
C GLU A 35 -9.99 -20.49 6.87
N TYR A 36 -9.58 -20.69 5.61
CA TYR A 36 -8.23 -21.14 5.27
C TYR A 36 -7.22 -19.99 5.14
N THR A 37 -7.65 -18.73 5.28
CA THR A 37 -6.78 -17.54 5.13
C THR A 37 -5.54 -17.59 6.01
N LEU A 38 -5.64 -18.07 7.26
CA LEU A 38 -4.47 -18.18 8.14
C LEU A 38 -3.45 -19.20 7.61
N LEU A 39 -3.91 -20.36 7.15
CA LEU A 39 -3.06 -21.42 6.62
C LEU A 39 -2.37 -20.98 5.33
N VAL A 40 -3.10 -20.35 4.40
CA VAL A 40 -2.51 -19.83 3.15
C VAL A 40 -1.51 -18.71 3.44
N VAL A 41 -1.84 -17.78 4.33
CA VAL A 41 -0.91 -16.73 4.80
C VAL A 41 0.37 -17.32 5.38
N SER A 42 0.29 -18.35 6.22
CA SER A 42 1.46 -18.98 6.82
C SER A 42 2.34 -19.65 5.77
N VAL A 43 1.74 -20.41 4.83
CA VAL A 43 2.48 -21.05 3.73
C VAL A 43 3.16 -20.01 2.85
N LEU A 44 2.46 -18.96 2.44
CA LEU A 44 3.03 -17.87 1.64
C LEU A 44 4.19 -17.18 2.38
N TRP A 45 4.07 -16.92 3.69
CA TRP A 45 5.13 -16.28 4.46
C TRP A 45 6.39 -17.16 4.58
N PHE A 46 6.25 -18.48 4.73
CA PHE A 46 7.40 -19.41 4.69
C PHE A 46 8.04 -19.52 3.30
N LEU A 47 7.24 -19.50 2.23
CA LEU A 47 7.76 -19.46 0.85
C LEU A 47 8.53 -18.16 0.59
N GLU A 48 8.03 -17.02 1.09
CA GLU A 48 8.71 -15.73 0.99
C GLU A 48 10.04 -15.70 1.76
N ILE A 49 10.16 -16.36 2.92
CA ILE A 49 11.44 -16.54 3.62
C ILE A 49 12.44 -17.30 2.73
N GLY A 50 12.02 -18.43 2.16
CA GLY A 50 12.86 -19.23 1.27
C GLY A 50 13.27 -18.47 0.01
N PHE A 51 12.34 -17.71 -0.58
CA PHE A 51 12.60 -16.88 -1.75
C PHE A 51 13.58 -15.73 -1.44
N ASN A 52 13.39 -15.00 -0.34
CA ASN A 52 14.32 -13.95 0.08
C ASN A 52 15.74 -14.50 0.32
N ALA A 53 15.85 -15.66 0.99
CA ALA A 53 17.13 -16.33 1.19
C ALA A 53 17.79 -16.77 -0.13
N TRP A 54 17.00 -17.30 -1.08
CA TRP A 54 17.48 -17.64 -2.42
C TRP A 54 17.96 -16.41 -3.20
N VAL A 55 17.19 -15.32 -3.20
CA VAL A 55 17.58 -14.05 -3.87
C VAL A 55 18.91 -13.54 -3.32
N ILE A 56 19.07 -13.43 -1.99
CA ILE A 56 20.29 -12.92 -1.35
C ILE A 56 21.53 -13.79 -1.65
N GLN A 57 21.34 -15.09 -1.87
CA GLN A 57 22.43 -16.03 -2.15
C GLN A 57 22.75 -16.24 -3.62
N LYS A 58 21.79 -16.01 -4.53
CA LYS A 58 21.89 -16.42 -5.95
C LYS A 58 21.74 -15.28 -6.96
N VAL A 59 21.12 -14.17 -6.58
CA VAL A 59 21.01 -12.98 -7.45
C VAL A 59 22.16 -12.04 -7.14
N ALA A 60 22.85 -11.58 -8.17
CA ALA A 60 23.91 -10.59 -8.01
C ALA A 60 23.34 -9.29 -7.42
N TYR A 61 24.04 -8.70 -6.45
CA TYR A 61 23.65 -7.42 -5.88
C TYR A 61 23.94 -6.29 -6.89
N THR A 62 22.92 -5.49 -7.17
CA THR A 62 23.05 -4.24 -7.91
C THR A 62 23.07 -3.09 -6.91
N GLU A 63 24.21 -2.40 -6.81
CA GLU A 63 24.31 -1.14 -6.08
C GLU A 63 23.44 -0.08 -6.79
N ILE A 64 22.69 0.69 -6.01
CA ILE A 64 21.85 1.78 -6.52
C ILE A 64 22.09 3.00 -5.64
N ASP A 65 21.61 2.97 -4.40
CA ASP A 65 21.67 4.08 -3.46
C ASP A 65 22.31 3.72 -2.10
N TRP A 66 22.66 2.45 -1.84
CA TRP A 66 23.12 2.04 -0.51
C TRP A 66 24.41 2.75 -0.13
N LYS A 67 25.41 2.76 -1.02
CA LYS A 67 26.67 3.49 -0.78
C LYS A 67 26.42 4.98 -0.54
N ALA A 68 25.62 5.63 -1.39
CA ALA A 68 25.30 7.04 -1.25
C ALA A 68 24.63 7.36 0.11
N TYR A 69 23.74 6.49 0.59
CA TYR A 69 23.15 6.64 1.92
C TYR A 69 24.14 6.46 3.07
N MET A 70 25.19 5.65 2.90
CA MET A 70 26.26 5.55 3.89
C MET A 70 27.12 6.82 3.90
N ASP A 71 27.49 7.33 2.72
CA ASP A 71 28.26 8.57 2.56
C ASP A 71 27.52 9.78 3.18
N GLU A 72 26.21 9.92 2.90
CA GLU A 72 25.33 10.96 3.46
C GLU A 72 25.25 10.91 5.00
N VAL A 73 25.20 9.70 5.58
CA VAL A 73 25.13 9.49 7.02
C VAL A 73 26.49 9.68 7.69
N GLU A 74 27.58 9.28 7.03
CA GLU A 74 28.94 9.50 7.53
C GLU A 74 29.25 10.99 7.65
N GLY A 75 28.79 11.83 6.71
CA GLY A 75 28.86 13.29 6.83
C GLY A 75 28.24 13.82 8.13
N VAL A 76 27.07 13.31 8.52
CA VAL A 76 26.40 13.68 9.78
C VAL A 76 27.16 13.16 11.00
N ILE A 77 27.68 11.93 10.95
CA ILE A 77 28.49 11.34 12.02
C ILE A 77 29.78 12.18 12.26
N ASN A 78 30.35 12.71 11.18
CA ASN A 78 31.52 13.59 11.20
C ASN A 78 31.21 15.04 11.63
N GLY A 79 29.93 15.37 11.91
CA GLY A 79 29.51 16.66 12.47
C GLY A 79 28.88 17.64 11.48
N THR A 80 28.68 17.28 10.21
CA THR A 80 28.01 18.14 9.24
C THR A 80 26.48 18.08 9.43
N TYR A 81 25.90 19.15 9.96
CA TYR A 81 24.44 19.30 10.12
C TYR A 81 23.80 20.19 9.03
N ASP A 82 24.59 20.76 8.11
CA ASP A 82 24.05 21.49 6.95
C ASP A 82 23.69 20.52 5.80
N TYR A 83 22.37 20.36 5.57
CA TYR A 83 21.80 19.58 4.47
C TYR A 83 22.19 20.04 3.06
N THR A 84 22.78 21.23 2.90
CA THR A 84 23.30 21.69 1.60
C THR A 84 24.65 21.06 1.25
N GLU A 85 25.40 20.61 2.25
CA GLU A 85 26.72 19.96 2.10
C GLU A 85 26.62 18.42 2.04
N LEU A 86 25.63 17.85 2.73
CA LEU A 86 25.38 16.40 2.77
C LEU A 86 24.98 15.84 1.40
N LYS A 87 25.81 14.95 0.85
CA LYS A 87 25.64 14.29 -0.45
C LYS A 87 26.43 12.98 -0.51
N GLY A 88 25.89 12.00 -1.24
CA GLY A 88 26.60 10.77 -1.63
C GLY A 88 26.80 10.68 -3.14
N ASP A 89 27.30 9.55 -3.62
CA ASP A 89 27.59 9.31 -5.05
C ASP A 89 26.40 9.55 -5.99
N THR A 90 25.15 9.33 -5.55
CA THR A 90 23.94 9.49 -6.40
C THR A 90 23.27 10.85 -6.30
N GLY A 91 23.68 11.72 -5.37
CA GLY A 91 23.09 13.05 -5.19
C GLY A 91 23.17 13.62 -3.78
N PRO A 92 22.52 14.77 -3.52
CA PRO A 92 22.40 15.35 -2.19
C PRO A 92 21.47 14.52 -1.29
N LEU A 93 21.63 14.65 0.03
CA LEU A 93 20.69 14.11 1.01
C LEU A 93 19.32 14.80 0.84
N VAL A 94 18.29 13.99 0.63
CA VAL A 94 16.94 14.45 0.26
C VAL A 94 15.82 13.91 1.13
N TYR A 95 16.18 13.25 2.23
CA TYR A 95 15.24 12.62 3.17
C TYR A 95 15.25 13.36 4.53
N PRO A 96 14.09 13.52 5.21
CA PRO A 96 14.02 14.11 6.55
C PRO A 96 14.86 13.37 7.58
N ALA A 97 15.25 14.05 8.66
CA ALA A 97 16.21 13.56 9.67
C ALA A 97 15.92 12.16 10.24
N GLY A 98 14.66 11.72 10.30
CA GLY A 98 14.30 10.35 10.67
C GLY A 98 14.93 9.26 9.79
N PHE A 99 15.20 9.55 8.52
CA PHE A 99 15.99 8.68 7.64
C PHE A 99 17.43 8.57 8.13
N VAL A 100 18.09 9.72 8.37
CA VAL A 100 19.48 9.79 8.82
C VAL A 100 19.67 8.92 10.06
N TYR A 101 18.88 9.12 11.12
CA TYR A 101 19.04 8.33 12.36
C TYR A 101 18.83 6.82 12.17
N ILE A 102 17.87 6.41 11.32
CA ILE A 102 17.66 4.99 11.00
C ILE A 102 18.88 4.43 10.26
N PHE A 103 19.41 5.17 9.29
CA PHE A 103 20.57 4.73 8.53
C PHE A 103 21.89 4.85 9.31
N THR A 104 22.01 5.73 10.31
CA THR A 104 23.11 5.73 11.31
C THR A 104 23.15 4.41 12.08
N VAL A 105 22.00 3.90 12.52
CA VAL A 105 21.92 2.60 13.20
C VAL A 105 22.33 1.47 12.24
N LEU A 106 21.88 1.52 10.98
CA LEU A 106 22.27 0.53 9.97
C LEU A 106 23.77 0.60 9.63
N TYR A 107 24.34 1.80 9.52
CA TYR A 107 25.76 2.05 9.24
C TYR A 107 26.65 1.36 10.27
N TYR A 108 26.40 1.57 11.57
CA TYR A 108 27.15 0.90 12.63
C TYR A 108 26.96 -0.63 12.63
N ILE A 109 25.72 -1.13 12.49
CA ILE A 109 25.45 -2.58 12.46
C ILE A 109 26.14 -3.26 11.27
N THR A 110 26.19 -2.60 10.12
CA THR A 110 26.74 -3.14 8.87
C THR A 110 28.24 -2.87 8.70
N SER A 111 28.96 -2.59 9.79
CA SER A 111 30.40 -2.32 9.77
C SER A 111 30.76 -1.13 8.87
N HIS A 112 30.13 0.03 9.14
CA HIS A 112 30.28 1.27 8.38
C HIS A 112 29.81 1.10 6.92
N GLY A 113 28.69 0.42 6.72
CA GLY A 113 28.09 0.18 5.39
C GLY A 113 28.71 -0.93 4.54
N VAL A 114 29.91 -1.41 4.89
CA VAL A 114 30.69 -2.38 4.09
C VAL A 114 30.02 -3.76 4.03
N ASN A 115 29.32 -4.19 5.09
CA ASN A 115 28.66 -5.49 5.15
C ASN A 115 27.29 -5.47 4.48
N ILE A 116 27.29 -5.32 3.15
CA ILE A 116 26.09 -5.33 2.29
C ILE A 116 25.24 -6.59 2.52
N ARG A 117 25.87 -7.75 2.76
CA ARG A 117 25.14 -9.01 2.98
C ARG A 117 24.33 -8.99 4.28
N LEU A 118 24.86 -8.39 5.35
CA LEU A 118 24.08 -8.15 6.57
C LEU A 118 22.96 -7.14 6.32
N ALA A 119 23.22 -6.07 5.57
CA ALA A 119 22.18 -5.10 5.17
C ALA A 119 21.03 -5.77 4.41
N GLN A 120 21.32 -6.66 3.46
CA GLN A 120 20.33 -7.44 2.72
C GLN A 120 19.45 -8.28 3.65
N TYR A 121 20.03 -8.98 4.63
CA TYR A 121 19.25 -9.75 5.62
C TYR A 121 18.40 -8.86 6.54
N LEU A 122 18.90 -7.69 6.95
CA LEU A 122 18.12 -6.72 7.72
C LEU A 122 16.91 -6.19 6.93
N PHE A 123 17.10 -5.84 5.65
CA PHE A 123 15.98 -5.44 4.78
C PHE A 123 15.00 -6.57 4.50
N ALA A 124 15.46 -7.81 4.34
CA ALA A 124 14.58 -8.98 4.23
C ALA A 124 13.77 -9.19 5.52
N ALA A 125 14.36 -9.02 6.71
CA ALA A 125 13.64 -9.07 7.97
C ALA A 125 12.57 -7.96 8.08
N PHE A 126 12.90 -6.71 7.72
CA PHE A 126 11.92 -5.61 7.68
C PHE A 126 10.79 -5.88 6.68
N TYR A 127 11.09 -6.45 5.51
CA TYR A 127 10.09 -6.88 4.52
C TYR A 127 9.16 -7.94 5.10
N LEU A 128 9.71 -9.01 5.69
CA LEU A 128 8.94 -10.12 6.27
C LEU A 128 8.07 -9.70 7.46
N ILE A 129 8.54 -8.78 8.30
CA ILE A 129 7.75 -8.19 9.40
C ILE A 129 6.60 -7.36 8.83
N THR A 130 6.88 -6.52 7.83
CA THR A 130 5.85 -5.68 7.17
C THR A 130 4.79 -6.56 6.50
N LEU A 131 5.21 -7.61 5.80
CA LEU A 131 4.37 -8.61 5.17
C LEU A 131 3.45 -9.30 6.21
N LEU A 132 3.99 -9.70 7.35
CA LEU A 132 3.22 -10.33 8.44
C LEU A 132 2.20 -9.36 9.07
N LEU A 133 2.56 -8.09 9.28
CA LEU A 133 1.62 -7.05 9.74
C LEU A 133 0.47 -6.86 8.74
N VAL A 134 0.79 -6.81 7.44
CA VAL A 134 -0.20 -6.66 6.37
C VAL A 134 -1.13 -7.89 6.32
N PHE A 135 -0.59 -9.10 6.38
CA PHE A 135 -1.39 -10.32 6.46
C PHE A 135 -2.30 -10.36 7.71
N ARG A 136 -1.82 -9.89 8.87
CA ARG A 136 -2.63 -9.76 10.09
C ARG A 136 -3.80 -8.78 9.90
N ILE A 137 -3.60 -7.68 9.19
CA ILE A 137 -4.66 -6.74 8.81
C ILE A 137 -5.67 -7.40 7.84
N TYR A 138 -5.21 -8.17 6.85
CA TYR A 138 -6.11 -8.89 5.94
C TYR A 138 -6.96 -9.94 6.66
N HIS A 139 -6.35 -10.76 7.52
CA HIS A 139 -7.07 -11.74 8.35
C HIS A 139 -8.13 -11.07 9.25
N ARG A 140 -7.79 -9.95 9.91
CA ARG A 140 -8.74 -9.17 10.73
C ARG A 140 -9.89 -8.56 9.93
N THR A 141 -9.69 -8.27 8.64
CA THR A 141 -10.68 -7.51 7.84
C THR A 141 -11.59 -8.36 6.96
N LYS A 142 -11.29 -9.66 6.75
CA LYS A 142 -12.12 -10.67 6.03
C LYS A 142 -12.70 -10.23 4.66
N LYS A 143 -12.12 -9.24 3.98
CA LYS A 143 -12.77 -8.51 2.85
C LYS A 143 -11.96 -8.34 1.57
N VAL A 144 -10.74 -8.86 1.47
CA VAL A 144 -9.88 -8.71 0.28
C VAL A 144 -9.10 -9.99 -0.01
N SER A 145 -8.91 -10.27 -1.29
CA SER A 145 -8.18 -11.42 -1.83
C SER A 145 -6.69 -11.40 -1.49
N LEU A 146 -6.11 -12.59 -1.33
CA LEU A 146 -4.74 -12.83 -0.87
C LEU A 146 -3.65 -12.37 -1.86
N LEU A 147 -4.00 -12.07 -3.11
CA LEU A 147 -3.06 -11.64 -4.14
C LEU A 147 -2.42 -10.27 -3.87
N ALA A 148 -2.88 -9.51 -2.87
CA ALA A 148 -2.72 -8.06 -2.80
C ALA A 148 -1.49 -7.54 -2.02
N VAL A 149 -0.43 -8.33 -1.86
CA VAL A 149 0.66 -8.01 -0.92
C VAL A 149 2.06 -8.29 -1.46
N SER A 150 2.69 -7.26 -2.04
CA SER A 150 4.15 -7.11 -1.96
C SER A 150 4.60 -5.66 -2.21
N VAL A 151 5.81 -5.32 -1.70
CA VAL A 151 6.70 -4.18 -2.02
C VAL A 151 6.33 -2.70 -1.68
N LYS A 152 7.37 -2.01 -1.17
CA LYS A 152 7.72 -0.56 -0.97
C LYS A 152 7.27 0.45 -2.08
N MET A 153 7.29 1.79 -1.93
CA MET A 153 7.52 2.73 -0.79
C MET A 153 6.99 4.16 -1.09
N ASN A 154 6.43 4.88 -0.10
CA ASN A 154 6.65 6.32 0.22
C ASN A 154 5.57 6.89 1.15
N VAL A 155 5.91 7.17 2.42
CA VAL A 155 4.94 7.58 3.47
C VAL A 155 4.19 8.88 3.15
N LEU A 156 4.84 9.84 2.48
CA LEU A 156 4.24 11.15 2.19
C LEU A 156 3.03 11.06 1.26
N LEU A 157 3.03 10.12 0.31
CA LEU A 157 1.93 9.91 -0.62
C LEU A 157 0.69 9.28 0.04
N PHE A 158 0.82 8.68 1.23
CA PHE A 158 -0.32 8.24 2.04
C PHE A 158 -1.00 9.42 2.76
N ALA A 159 -0.37 10.59 2.88
CA ALA A 159 -0.85 11.68 3.72
C ALA A 159 -2.30 12.13 3.40
N PRO A 160 -2.75 12.29 2.14
CA PRO A 160 -4.14 12.64 1.85
C PRO A 160 -5.14 11.56 2.25
N GLY A 161 -4.83 10.29 2.00
CA GLY A 161 -5.68 9.16 2.35
C GLY A 161 -5.73 8.91 3.86
N LEU A 162 -4.60 9.06 4.55
CA LEU A 162 -4.50 8.99 6.01
C LEU A 162 -5.25 10.14 6.68
N LEU A 163 -5.10 11.37 6.17
CA LEU A 163 -5.85 12.55 6.63
C LEU A 163 -7.37 12.33 6.50
N PHE A 164 -7.82 11.82 5.35
CA PHE A 164 -9.23 11.49 5.15
C PHE A 164 -9.72 10.42 6.15
N LEU A 165 -8.93 9.37 6.41
CA LEU A 165 -9.28 8.37 7.42
C LEU A 165 -9.32 8.96 8.84
N LEU A 166 -8.34 9.78 9.23
CA LEU A 166 -8.30 10.39 10.57
C LEU A 166 -9.53 11.28 10.79
N ILE A 167 -9.88 12.13 9.83
CA ILE A 167 -11.10 12.96 9.87
C ILE A 167 -12.36 12.08 9.88
N SER A 168 -12.37 10.99 9.10
CA SER A 168 -13.51 10.06 9.05
C SER A 168 -13.72 9.28 10.35
N GLU A 169 -12.66 8.89 11.06
CA GLU A 169 -12.75 8.11 12.31
C GLU A 169 -12.88 8.99 13.55
N PHE A 170 -12.21 10.15 13.59
CA PHE A 170 -12.08 10.98 14.79
C PHE A 170 -12.76 12.36 14.69
N GLY A 171 -13.08 12.84 13.49
CA GLY A 171 -13.50 14.23 13.26
C GLY A 171 -12.32 15.21 13.26
N LEU A 172 -12.56 16.46 12.86
CA LEU A 172 -11.48 17.45 12.66
C LEU A 172 -10.74 17.76 13.98
N ILE A 173 -11.47 18.12 15.03
CA ILE A 173 -10.91 18.58 16.32
C ILE A 173 -9.97 17.53 16.94
N ARG A 174 -10.36 16.24 16.90
CA ARG A 174 -9.56 15.13 17.44
C ARG A 174 -8.47 14.63 16.50
N THR A 175 -8.44 15.11 15.25
CA THR A 175 -7.38 14.81 14.27
C THR A 175 -6.21 15.76 14.42
N ILE A 176 -6.47 17.06 14.65
CA ILE A 176 -5.45 18.08 14.87
C ILE A 176 -4.34 17.63 15.85
N PRO A 177 -4.60 17.24 17.11
CA PRO A 177 -3.54 16.87 18.05
C PRO A 177 -2.73 15.63 17.63
N LYS A 178 -3.29 14.73 16.81
CA LYS A 178 -2.56 13.58 16.26
C LYS A 178 -1.57 14.02 15.18
N LEU A 179 -1.98 14.96 14.32
CA LEU A 179 -1.11 15.56 13.32
C LEU A 179 -0.03 16.45 13.97
N SER A 180 -0.41 17.21 15.01
CA SER A 180 0.54 18.00 15.82
C SER A 180 1.59 17.10 16.49
N LEU A 181 1.21 15.91 16.99
CA LEU A 181 2.17 14.94 17.52
C LEU A 181 3.15 14.46 16.43
N CYS A 182 2.66 14.09 15.24
CA CYS A 182 3.52 13.71 14.13
C CYS A 182 4.48 14.84 13.71
N ALA A 183 3.97 16.07 13.61
CA ALA A 183 4.77 17.25 13.30
C ALA A 183 5.81 17.55 14.40
N GLY A 184 5.43 17.45 15.68
CA GLY A 184 6.34 17.62 16.82
C GLY A 184 7.47 16.59 16.82
N ILE A 185 7.20 15.33 16.48
CA ILE A 185 8.23 14.30 16.31
C ILE A 185 9.17 14.65 15.13
N GLN A 186 8.63 15.10 13.99
CA GLN A 186 9.45 15.51 12.85
C GLN A 186 10.33 16.73 13.16
N LEU A 187 9.81 17.72 13.91
CA LEU A 187 10.58 18.89 14.36
C LEU A 187 11.65 18.50 15.39
N LEU A 188 11.34 17.61 16.34
CA LEU A 188 12.30 17.12 17.34
C LEU A 188 13.46 16.37 16.69
N LEU A 189 13.16 15.49 15.72
CA LEU A 189 14.18 14.78 14.94
C LEU A 189 14.95 15.75 14.02
N GLY A 190 14.27 16.72 13.41
CA GLY A 190 14.91 17.73 12.57
C GLY A 190 15.73 18.77 13.32
N LEU A 191 15.62 18.85 14.66
CA LEU A 191 16.09 19.99 15.44
C LEU A 191 17.58 20.33 15.23
N PRO A 192 18.55 19.39 15.22
CA PRO A 192 19.95 19.74 15.01
C PRO A 192 20.19 20.41 13.65
N PHE A 193 19.57 19.89 12.60
CA PHE A 193 19.69 20.38 11.22
C PHE A 193 18.92 21.70 11.01
N LEU A 194 17.80 21.88 11.72
CA LEU A 194 17.02 23.12 11.73
C LEU A 194 17.71 24.27 12.48
N LEU A 195 18.54 23.97 13.47
CA LEU A 195 19.35 24.97 14.18
C LEU A 195 20.55 25.42 13.34
N GLU A 196 21.17 24.50 12.58
CA GLU A 196 22.31 24.81 11.70
C GLU A 196 21.86 25.57 10.44
N ASN A 197 21.00 24.96 9.62
CA ASN A 197 20.51 25.59 8.38
C ASN A 197 19.03 25.22 8.12
N PRO A 198 18.06 25.99 8.64
CA PRO A 198 16.65 25.66 8.50
C PRO A 198 16.15 25.73 7.05
N VAL A 199 16.72 26.63 6.23
CA VAL A 199 16.35 26.76 4.81
C VAL A 199 16.94 25.59 4.01
N GLY A 200 18.19 25.22 4.28
CA GLY A 200 18.85 24.04 3.71
C GLY A 200 18.09 22.75 4.03
N TYR A 201 17.78 22.50 5.30
CA TYR A 201 17.00 21.34 5.72
C TYR A 201 15.64 21.28 5.02
N MET A 202 14.84 22.35 5.09
CA MET A 202 13.50 22.35 4.51
C MET A 202 13.50 22.22 2.99
N SER A 203 14.41 22.92 2.29
CA SER A 203 14.48 22.89 0.82
C SER A 203 15.00 21.56 0.26
N ARG A 204 15.81 20.80 1.02
CA ARG A 204 16.35 19.50 0.60
C ARG A 204 15.45 18.33 0.99
N ALA A 205 15.09 18.24 2.28
CA ALA A 205 14.29 17.15 2.84
C ALA A 205 12.83 17.15 2.35
N PHE A 206 12.30 18.33 2.00
CA PHE A 206 10.93 18.52 1.50
C PHE A 206 10.92 19.22 0.13
N ASP A 207 11.92 18.94 -0.70
CA ASP A 207 12.00 19.41 -2.08
C ASP A 207 10.85 18.86 -2.94
N LEU A 208 9.86 19.72 -3.20
CA LEU A 208 8.74 19.47 -4.12
C LEU A 208 9.09 19.86 -5.57
N GLY A 209 10.30 20.36 -5.83
CA GLY A 209 10.79 20.76 -7.14
C GLY A 209 11.41 19.62 -7.96
N ARG A 210 11.69 18.46 -7.34
CA ARG A 210 12.21 17.28 -8.05
C ARG A 210 11.29 16.84 -9.19
N GLN A 211 11.82 16.91 -10.41
CA GLN A 211 11.17 16.41 -11.62
C GLN A 211 11.65 14.99 -11.94
N PHE A 212 10.77 14.19 -12.53
CA PHE A 212 11.13 12.88 -13.05
C PHE A 212 11.86 13.04 -14.39
N MET A 213 12.89 12.24 -14.66
CA MET A 213 13.65 12.36 -15.92
C MET A 213 12.88 11.70 -17.07
N PHE A 214 12.81 12.34 -18.23
CA PHE A 214 12.10 11.79 -19.40
C PHE A 214 12.60 10.40 -19.82
N LYS A 215 13.92 10.14 -19.71
CA LYS A 215 14.51 8.82 -19.97
C LYS A 215 13.92 7.66 -19.14
N TRP A 216 13.35 7.96 -17.97
CA TRP A 216 12.74 6.97 -17.08
C TRP A 216 11.22 6.87 -17.21
N THR A 217 10.56 7.71 -18.02
CA THR A 217 9.10 7.80 -18.07
C THR A 217 8.47 6.52 -18.65
N VAL A 218 7.61 5.86 -17.87
CA VAL A 218 6.85 4.67 -18.33
C VAL A 218 5.54 5.10 -18.99
N ASN A 219 4.87 6.09 -18.41
CA ASN A 219 3.52 6.50 -18.79
C ASN A 219 3.46 7.64 -19.80
N TRP A 220 4.48 8.50 -19.91
CA TRP A 220 4.45 9.70 -20.79
C TRP A 220 5.41 9.64 -22.00
N ARG A 221 5.89 8.46 -22.39
CA ARG A 221 6.83 8.26 -23.50
C ARG A 221 6.26 8.62 -24.87
N PHE A 222 4.93 8.68 -25.00
CA PHE A 222 4.28 9.17 -26.22
C PHE A 222 4.35 10.70 -26.40
N LEU A 223 4.74 11.45 -25.35
CA LEU A 223 4.96 12.90 -25.44
C LEU A 223 6.41 13.21 -25.83
N PRO A 224 6.65 14.34 -26.52
CA PRO A 224 8.00 14.84 -26.71
C PRO A 224 8.58 15.38 -25.38
N GLU A 225 9.90 15.26 -25.22
CA GLU A 225 10.61 15.61 -23.99
C GLU A 225 10.38 17.06 -23.52
N TRP A 226 10.34 18.01 -24.47
CA TRP A 226 10.10 19.42 -24.16
C TRP A 226 8.73 19.66 -23.50
N LEU A 227 7.71 18.90 -23.87
CA LEU A 227 6.37 19.01 -23.29
C LEU A 227 6.29 18.27 -21.95
N PHE A 228 6.99 17.14 -21.84
CA PHE A 228 7.08 16.39 -20.59
C PHE A 228 7.80 17.19 -19.48
N LEU A 229 8.82 17.98 -19.81
CA LEU A 229 9.55 18.82 -18.86
C LEU A 229 8.87 20.17 -18.56
N ASP A 230 7.86 20.56 -19.36
CA ASP A 230 7.20 21.87 -19.24
C ASP A 230 6.44 22.03 -17.90
N ARG A 231 6.57 23.21 -17.28
CA ARG A 231 5.95 23.51 -15.99
C ARG A 231 4.44 23.72 -16.09
N TYR A 232 3.94 24.28 -17.19
CA TYR A 232 2.50 24.47 -17.37
C TYR A 232 1.79 23.12 -17.60
N PHE A 233 2.41 22.21 -18.35
CA PHE A 233 1.94 20.83 -18.52
C PHE A 233 1.79 20.11 -17.18
N HIS A 234 2.80 20.18 -16.30
CA HIS A 234 2.72 19.63 -14.94
C HIS A 234 1.58 20.25 -14.10
N LEU A 235 1.36 21.57 -14.18
CA LEU A 235 0.27 22.25 -13.48
C LEU A 235 -1.11 21.86 -14.02
N ILE A 236 -1.26 21.74 -15.34
CA ILE A 236 -2.50 21.28 -16.01
C ILE A 236 -2.81 19.84 -15.60
N LEU A 237 -1.80 18.98 -15.49
CA LEU A 237 -1.94 17.62 -14.99
C LEU A 237 -2.46 17.58 -13.54
N LEU A 238 -1.86 18.38 -12.65
CA LEU A 238 -2.28 18.49 -11.26
C LEU A 238 -3.72 19.01 -11.15
N ALA A 239 -4.05 20.08 -11.86
CA ALA A 239 -5.40 20.65 -11.88
C ALA A 239 -6.44 19.64 -12.41
N SER A 240 -6.11 18.92 -13.47
CA SER A 240 -6.96 17.86 -14.05
C SER A 240 -7.19 16.70 -13.08
N HIS A 241 -6.16 16.30 -12.34
CA HIS A 241 -6.26 15.27 -11.29
C HIS A 241 -7.15 15.73 -10.12
N LEU A 242 -6.94 16.94 -9.60
CA LEU A 242 -7.75 17.51 -8.53
C LEU A 242 -9.22 17.69 -8.95
N LEU A 243 -9.47 18.12 -10.19
CA LEU A 243 -10.82 18.21 -10.75
C LEU A 243 -11.49 16.83 -10.85
N ALA A 244 -10.78 15.80 -11.32
CA ALA A 244 -11.30 14.44 -11.37
C ALA A 244 -11.66 13.93 -9.96
N LEU A 245 -10.80 14.12 -8.96
CA LEU A 245 -11.09 13.77 -7.57
C LEU A 245 -12.32 14.52 -7.02
N LEU A 246 -12.43 15.82 -7.30
CA LEU A 246 -13.58 16.64 -6.89
C LEU A 246 -14.88 16.16 -7.53
N LEU A 247 -14.87 15.83 -8.82
CA LEU A 247 -16.03 15.29 -9.55
C LEU A 247 -16.46 13.93 -8.98
N PHE A 248 -15.52 13.03 -8.69
CA PHE A 248 -15.82 11.76 -8.00
C PHE A 248 -16.36 11.99 -6.58
N ALA A 249 -15.77 12.91 -5.81
CA ALA A 249 -16.26 13.25 -4.48
C ALA A 249 -17.71 13.76 -4.50
N LEU A 250 -18.02 14.70 -5.39
CA LEU A 250 -19.33 15.34 -5.50
C LEU A 250 -20.43 14.42 -6.08
N ARG A 251 -20.11 13.57 -7.07
CA ARG A 251 -21.11 12.76 -7.80
C ARG A 251 -21.12 11.26 -7.47
N ARG A 252 -20.03 10.71 -6.92
CA ARG A 252 -19.86 9.25 -6.73
C ARG A 252 -19.62 8.83 -5.29
N TRP A 253 -18.93 9.63 -4.48
CA TRP A 253 -18.69 9.34 -3.06
C TRP A 253 -19.74 9.96 -2.13
N LYS A 254 -20.35 11.08 -2.53
CA LYS A 254 -21.46 11.71 -1.81
C LYS A 254 -22.71 10.80 -1.80
N ARG A 255 -23.26 10.54 -0.62
CA ARG A 255 -24.59 9.90 -0.48
C ARG A 255 -25.71 10.91 -0.74
N PRO A 256 -26.87 10.49 -1.31
CA PRO A 256 -28.05 11.34 -1.37
C PRO A 256 -28.40 11.88 0.03
N GLY A 257 -28.63 13.20 0.14
CA GLY A 257 -29.04 13.86 1.38
C GLY A 257 -27.92 14.18 2.41
N GLN A 258 -26.65 13.88 2.15
CA GLN A 258 -25.53 14.25 3.05
C GLN A 258 -24.65 15.36 2.48
N SER A 259 -24.16 16.26 3.34
CA SER A 259 -23.17 17.28 2.97
C SER A 259 -21.76 16.73 3.13
N ILE A 260 -20.80 17.15 2.28
CA ILE A 260 -19.38 16.79 2.47
C ILE A 260 -18.87 17.37 3.79
N PHE A 261 -19.39 18.52 4.24
CA PHE A 261 -19.08 19.12 5.52
C PHE A 261 -19.54 18.28 6.73
N ASP A 262 -20.45 17.31 6.56
CA ASP A 262 -20.82 16.38 7.64
C ASP A 262 -19.70 15.39 7.99
N LEU A 263 -18.71 15.19 7.10
CA LEU A 263 -17.49 14.42 7.39
C LEU A 263 -16.56 15.16 8.36
N LEU A 264 -16.58 16.50 8.39
CA LEU A 264 -15.74 17.29 9.30
C LEU A 264 -16.28 17.31 10.74
N LYS A 265 -17.60 17.10 10.90
CA LYS A 265 -18.28 17.03 12.20
C LYS A 265 -17.83 15.80 13.01
N ASP A 266 -17.92 15.92 14.33
CA ASP A 266 -17.66 14.81 15.27
C ASP A 266 -18.42 13.54 14.86
N PRO A 267 -17.79 12.35 14.90
CA PRO A 267 -18.45 11.08 14.56
C PRO A 267 -19.76 10.83 15.33
N SER A 268 -19.83 11.26 16.59
CA SER A 268 -21.03 11.14 17.45
C SER A 268 -22.20 12.03 17.03
N LYS A 269 -21.97 13.05 16.20
CA LYS A 269 -23.00 13.99 15.71
C LYS A 269 -23.48 13.64 14.29
N ARG A 270 -23.05 12.51 13.72
CA ARG A 270 -23.41 12.08 12.36
C ARG A 270 -24.69 11.25 12.39
N LYS A 271 -25.70 11.66 11.61
CA LYS A 271 -27.04 11.01 11.51
C LYS A 271 -27.02 9.54 11.05
N THR A 272 -25.87 9.01 10.64
CA THR A 272 -25.69 7.58 10.32
C THR A 272 -24.23 7.21 10.52
N PRO A 273 -23.91 6.06 11.12
CA PRO A 273 -22.54 5.58 11.18
C PRO A 273 -22.01 5.34 9.76
N LEU A 274 -20.82 5.86 9.47
CA LEU A 274 -20.20 5.72 8.16
C LEU A 274 -19.82 4.25 7.96
N ARG A 275 -20.55 3.53 7.08
CA ARG A 275 -20.21 2.15 6.70
C ARG A 275 -18.90 2.17 5.89
N LYS A 276 -17.76 2.15 6.60
CA LYS A 276 -16.38 2.39 6.13
C LYS A 276 -16.14 1.89 4.70
N PRO A 277 -16.24 2.75 3.66
CA PRO A 277 -15.92 2.38 2.30
C PRO A 277 -14.39 2.38 2.16
N LEU A 278 -13.83 1.20 1.94
CA LEU A 278 -12.46 0.87 1.54
C LEU A 278 -11.33 1.86 1.91
N ARG A 279 -10.56 1.46 2.94
CA ARG A 279 -9.08 1.35 3.00
C ARG A 279 -8.24 2.47 2.34
N SER A 280 -7.31 3.04 3.11
CA SER A 280 -6.19 3.84 2.60
C SER A 280 -5.27 3.05 1.67
N LEU A 281 -4.51 3.79 0.84
CA LEU A 281 -3.97 3.34 -0.45
C LEU A 281 -2.57 3.95 -0.70
N HIS A 282 -1.51 3.15 -0.87
CA HIS A 282 -0.27 3.52 -1.60
C HIS A 282 0.75 2.35 -1.70
N TYR A 283 1.91 2.48 -2.38
CA TYR A 283 2.14 2.43 -3.85
C TYR A 283 3.64 2.38 -4.16
N GLN A 284 3.99 1.92 -5.37
CA GLN A 284 4.87 2.70 -6.25
C GLN A 284 4.42 2.49 -7.72
N PHE A 285 3.48 3.36 -8.13
CA PHE A 285 2.69 3.46 -9.38
C PHE A 285 2.11 2.22 -10.08
N TYR A 286 2.71 1.03 -10.04
CA TYR A 286 2.09 -0.21 -10.52
C TYR A 286 1.52 -1.03 -9.36
N VAL A 287 2.34 -1.26 -8.34
CA VAL A 287 2.15 -2.38 -7.39
C VAL A 287 0.88 -2.28 -6.52
N TRP A 288 0.50 -1.09 -6.02
CA TRP A 288 -0.76 -0.92 -5.26
C TRP A 288 -2.03 -1.09 -6.13
N TYR A 289 -1.98 -0.76 -7.43
CA TYR A 289 -3.16 -0.84 -8.30
C TYR A 289 -3.25 -2.12 -9.09
N PHE A 290 -2.14 -2.77 -9.46
CA PHE A 290 -2.13 -4.10 -10.05
C PHE A 290 -3.04 -5.08 -9.30
N HIS A 291 -2.96 -5.08 -7.98
CA HIS A 291 -3.81 -5.92 -7.12
C HIS A 291 -5.24 -5.42 -6.94
N THR A 292 -5.50 -4.11 -7.10
CA THR A 292 -6.87 -3.58 -7.11
C THR A 292 -7.50 -3.59 -8.50
N LEU A 293 -6.74 -3.78 -9.58
CA LEU A 293 -7.24 -3.78 -10.96
C LEU A 293 -8.33 -4.82 -11.20
N PRO A 294 -8.16 -6.10 -10.79
CA PRO A 294 -9.26 -7.06 -10.84
C PRO A 294 -10.48 -6.58 -10.05
N PHE A 295 -10.28 -5.97 -8.87
CA PHE A 295 -11.40 -5.41 -8.10
C PHE A 295 -12.07 -4.24 -8.83
N LEU A 296 -11.34 -3.29 -9.40
CA LEU A 296 -11.88 -2.12 -10.11
C LEU A 296 -12.60 -2.53 -11.41
N LEU A 297 -12.02 -3.46 -12.18
CA LEU A 297 -12.59 -3.97 -13.43
C LEU A 297 -13.85 -4.82 -13.21
N TRP A 298 -13.96 -5.55 -12.10
CA TRP A 298 -15.16 -6.33 -11.75
C TRP A 298 -16.16 -5.57 -10.85
N SER A 299 -15.77 -4.47 -10.21
CA SER A 299 -16.69 -3.57 -9.48
C SER A 299 -17.25 -2.43 -10.34
N GLY A 300 -16.60 -2.10 -11.46
CA GLY A 300 -17.15 -1.23 -12.48
C GLY A 300 -18.49 -1.77 -13.01
N GLY A 301 -19.53 -0.94 -12.98
CA GLY A 301 -20.92 -1.38 -13.17
C GLY A 301 -21.29 -1.81 -14.59
N VAL A 302 -20.34 -1.81 -15.52
CA VAL A 302 -20.52 -2.23 -16.91
C VAL A 302 -20.58 -3.76 -16.97
N LYS A 303 -21.74 -4.33 -16.61
CA LYS A 303 -22.02 -5.78 -16.71
C LYS A 303 -21.77 -6.32 -18.13
N LYS A 304 -21.93 -5.48 -19.16
CA LYS A 304 -21.70 -5.79 -20.58
C LYS A 304 -20.22 -5.82 -21.01
N LEU A 305 -19.27 -5.41 -20.17
CA LEU A 305 -17.85 -5.52 -20.51
C LEU A 305 -17.49 -7.01 -20.51
N ALA A 306 -17.01 -7.54 -21.64
CA ALA A 306 -16.65 -8.95 -21.76
C ALA A 306 -15.53 -9.31 -20.77
N HIS A 307 -15.58 -10.50 -20.17
CA HIS A 307 -14.51 -10.95 -19.27
C HIS A 307 -13.14 -10.99 -19.96
N LEU A 308 -13.11 -11.34 -21.25
CA LEU A 308 -11.91 -11.27 -22.10
C LEU A 308 -11.31 -9.86 -22.15
N LEU A 309 -12.13 -8.81 -22.25
CA LEU A 309 -11.65 -7.43 -22.29
C LEU A 309 -11.09 -6.97 -20.94
N ARG A 310 -11.65 -7.44 -19.81
CA ARG A 310 -11.05 -7.20 -18.48
C ARG A 310 -9.67 -7.85 -18.35
N VAL A 311 -9.53 -9.09 -18.80
CA VAL A 311 -8.25 -9.82 -18.79
C VAL A 311 -7.24 -9.17 -19.76
N LEU A 312 -7.69 -8.73 -20.94
CA LEU A 312 -6.87 -7.98 -21.89
C LEU A 312 -6.34 -6.67 -21.29
N ILE A 313 -7.18 -5.91 -20.57
CA ILE A 313 -6.74 -4.68 -19.89
C ILE A 313 -5.67 -4.99 -18.83
N LEU A 314 -5.81 -6.07 -18.06
CA LEU A 314 -4.76 -6.51 -17.11
C LEU A 314 -3.45 -6.83 -17.84
N GLY A 315 -3.51 -7.63 -18.91
CA GLY A 315 -2.34 -8.03 -19.69
C GLY A 315 -1.65 -6.87 -20.42
N LEU A 316 -2.41 -5.93 -20.98
CA LEU A 316 -1.85 -4.73 -21.63
C LEU A 316 -1.16 -3.80 -20.63
N ILE A 317 -1.71 -3.68 -19.41
CA ILE A 317 -1.07 -2.91 -18.34
C ILE A 317 0.25 -3.58 -17.91
N GLU A 318 0.24 -4.90 -17.68
CA GLU A 318 1.45 -5.67 -17.34
C GLU A 318 2.52 -5.55 -18.43
N LEU A 319 2.14 -5.75 -19.69
CA LEU A 319 3.02 -5.56 -20.85
C LEU A 319 3.60 -4.14 -20.87
N SER A 320 2.79 -3.12 -20.57
CA SER A 320 3.24 -1.73 -20.59
C SER A 320 4.28 -1.42 -19.52
N TRP A 321 4.15 -2.01 -18.33
CA TRP A 321 5.11 -1.85 -17.23
C TRP A 321 6.39 -2.66 -17.40
N ASN A 322 6.34 -3.82 -18.06
CA ASN A 322 7.52 -4.64 -18.36
C ASN A 322 8.26 -4.21 -19.64
N THR A 323 7.72 -3.26 -20.42
CA THR A 323 8.40 -2.71 -21.60
C THR A 323 9.46 -1.69 -21.18
N TYR A 324 10.72 -2.13 -21.10
CA TYR A 324 11.87 -1.26 -20.81
C TYR A 324 12.93 -1.28 -21.95
N PRO A 325 13.38 -0.12 -22.48
CA PRO A 325 12.80 1.21 -22.25
C PRO A 325 11.37 1.29 -22.78
N SER A 326 10.57 2.19 -22.23
CA SER A 326 9.20 2.40 -22.67
C SER A 326 9.14 2.86 -24.14
N THR A 327 8.00 2.57 -24.78
CA THR A 327 7.71 2.96 -26.17
C THR A 327 6.47 3.85 -26.23
N ILE A 328 6.27 4.55 -27.35
CA ILE A 328 5.04 5.31 -27.63
C ILE A 328 3.81 4.39 -27.48
N GLY A 329 3.89 3.18 -28.03
CA GLY A 329 2.81 2.18 -27.97
C GLY A 329 2.48 1.71 -26.56
N SER A 330 3.48 1.30 -25.76
CA SER A 330 3.25 0.85 -24.38
C SER A 330 2.71 1.98 -23.49
N SER A 331 3.27 3.17 -23.64
CA SER A 331 2.88 4.37 -22.91
C SER A 331 1.47 4.87 -23.23
N ALA A 332 1.05 4.78 -24.50
CA ALA A 332 -0.32 5.10 -24.94
C ALA A 332 -1.31 4.01 -24.52
N ALA A 333 -0.96 2.72 -24.66
CA ALA A 333 -1.80 1.60 -24.23
C ALA A 333 -2.10 1.68 -22.72
N LEU A 334 -1.11 2.04 -21.90
CA LEU A 334 -1.28 2.28 -20.47
C LEU A 334 -2.32 3.38 -20.19
N HIS A 335 -2.29 4.49 -20.92
CA HIS A 335 -3.26 5.58 -20.79
C HIS A 335 -4.68 5.16 -21.20
N VAL A 336 -4.82 4.47 -22.34
CA VAL A 336 -6.12 3.96 -22.82
C VAL A 336 -6.74 3.00 -21.81
N CYS A 337 -5.95 2.07 -21.25
CA CYS A 337 -6.42 1.13 -20.24
C CYS A 337 -6.95 1.83 -18.97
N HIS A 338 -6.22 2.84 -18.47
CA HIS A 338 -6.67 3.62 -17.31
C HIS A 338 -7.93 4.44 -17.60
N LEU A 339 -8.03 5.05 -18.78
CA LEU A 339 -9.21 5.81 -19.17
C LEU A 339 -10.47 4.91 -19.20
N ILE A 340 -10.37 3.70 -19.75
CA ILE A 340 -11.45 2.71 -19.73
C ILE A 340 -11.86 2.37 -18.28
N ILE A 341 -10.90 2.16 -17.38
CA ILE A 341 -11.18 1.86 -15.96
C ILE A 341 -11.90 3.04 -15.28
N LEU A 342 -11.41 4.27 -15.47
CA LEU A 342 -12.03 5.48 -14.90
C LEU A 342 -13.47 5.67 -15.41
N LEU A 343 -13.70 5.47 -16.70
CA LEU A 343 -15.04 5.51 -17.30
C LEU A 343 -15.95 4.41 -16.72
N CYS A 344 -15.45 3.18 -16.55
CA CYS A 344 -16.23 2.08 -15.95
C CYS A 344 -16.62 2.34 -14.48
N LEU A 345 -15.77 3.04 -13.72
CA LEU A 345 -16.04 3.44 -12.32
C LEU A 345 -17.00 4.64 -12.23
N TRP A 346 -16.90 5.57 -13.19
CA TRP A 346 -17.80 6.71 -13.31
C TRP A 346 -19.23 6.29 -13.68
N LEU A 347 -19.35 5.40 -14.67
CA LEU A 347 -20.61 4.85 -15.19
C LEU A 347 -21.21 3.74 -14.29
N ALA A 348 -20.53 3.32 -13.23
CA ALA A 348 -21.09 2.34 -12.31
C ALA A 348 -22.38 2.87 -11.64
N PRO A 349 -23.34 2.00 -11.24
CA PRO A 349 -24.44 2.46 -10.41
C PRO A 349 -23.89 3.02 -9.07
N PRO A 350 -24.62 3.91 -8.38
CA PRO A 350 -24.27 4.30 -7.02
C PRO A 350 -24.26 3.07 -6.10
N LEU A 351 -23.44 3.10 -5.05
CA LEU A 351 -23.50 2.06 -4.02
C LEU A 351 -24.91 2.07 -3.39
N PRO A 352 -25.60 0.91 -3.29
CA PRO A 352 -26.92 0.87 -2.66
C PRO A 352 -26.81 1.35 -1.22
N SER A 353 -27.82 2.14 -0.79
CA SER A 353 -27.99 2.48 0.62
C SER A 353 -27.99 1.19 1.45
N ALA A 354 -27.29 1.21 2.58
CA ALA A 354 -27.45 0.13 3.54
C ALA A 354 -28.93 0.03 3.92
N PRO A 355 -29.51 -1.18 4.08
CA PRO A 355 -30.82 -1.29 4.70
C PRO A 355 -30.78 -0.56 6.05
N PRO A 356 -31.89 0.07 6.49
CA PRO A 356 -31.97 0.61 7.84
C PRO A 356 -31.58 -0.49 8.82
N ALA A 357 -30.84 -0.13 9.86
CA ALA A 357 -30.60 -1.07 10.94
C ALA A 357 -31.96 -1.49 11.49
N GLU A 358 -32.24 -2.79 11.50
CA GLU A 358 -33.37 -3.32 12.24
C GLU A 358 -33.23 -2.83 13.68
N THR A 359 -34.20 -2.05 14.13
CA THR A 359 -34.33 -1.71 15.54
C THR A 359 -34.58 -3.02 16.27
N GLU A 360 -33.56 -3.54 16.94
CA GLU A 360 -33.74 -4.56 17.97
C GLU A 360 -34.74 -3.98 18.97
N GLU A 361 -35.98 -4.48 18.93
CA GLU A 361 -36.96 -4.17 19.95
C GLU A 361 -36.36 -4.61 21.29
N PRO A 362 -36.41 -3.78 22.34
CA PRO A 362 -35.87 -4.16 23.64
C PRO A 362 -36.65 -5.38 24.14
N THR A 363 -35.97 -6.53 24.20
CA THR A 363 -36.51 -7.73 24.84
C THR A 363 -37.03 -7.35 26.23
N PRO A 364 -38.31 -7.63 26.55
CA PRO A 364 -38.88 -7.22 27.81
C PRO A 364 -38.07 -7.84 28.95
N GLU A 365 -37.56 -6.98 29.81
CA GLU A 365 -36.80 -7.35 30.99
C GLU A 365 -37.70 -8.25 31.86
N LYS A 366 -37.30 -9.52 32.02
CA LYS A 366 -38.04 -10.44 32.89
C LYS A 366 -37.87 -9.99 34.33
N ASP A 367 -38.90 -9.32 34.82
CA ASP A 367 -39.09 -8.98 36.21
C ASP A 367 -38.81 -10.21 37.10
N LYS A 368 -37.74 -10.12 37.90
CA LYS A 368 -37.38 -11.16 38.88
C LYS A 368 -38.04 -10.86 40.22
N GLY A 369 -39.37 -10.87 40.19
CA GLY A 369 -40.18 -10.91 41.41
C GLY A 369 -40.35 -12.34 41.90
N GLN A 370 -39.45 -12.79 42.79
CA GLN A 370 -39.69 -13.66 43.97
C GLN A 370 -38.38 -14.02 44.67
#